data_AF-A0A3P1BDJ1-F1
#
_entry.id   AF-A0A3P1BDJ1-F1
#
_cell.length_a   1.000
_cell.length_b   1.000
_cell.length_c   1.000
_cell.angle_alpha   90.00
_cell.angle_beta   90.00
_cell.angle_gamma   90.00
#
_symmetry.space_group_name_H-M   'P 1'
#
loop_
_entity.id
_entity.type
_entity.pdbx_description
1 polymer ?
#
loop_
_entity_poly.entity_id
_entity_poly.type
_entity_poly.pdbx_seq_one_letter_code
_entity_poly.pdbx_strand_id
1 'polypeptide(L)'
;MAENKLKNTCKAVVIGGSAGSIEVLLKLLPALSSPLSFAVIIVLHRKNSTDSSLVNLLALKTSLPIREVEDKDAAKPGAIYLAPADYHLLIEKEEVFALDDSEKINYSRPSLDVTFESAADVYGSSLVGILLSGANADGTAGLNAVKKNGGIIVAQKPETAQSSFMPQQAILNAPIDFIFDVDEIAVFVNSFNTKA
;
A
#
# COMPACT_ATOMS: atom_id res chain seq x y z
N MET A 1 -3.98 7.03 -24.25
CA MET A 1 -2.85 7.30 -23.34
C MET A 1 -2.96 6.56 -21.99
N ALA A 2 -4.16 6.19 -21.52
CA ALA A 2 -4.34 5.34 -20.33
C ALA A 2 -4.01 3.84 -20.57
N GLU A 3 -4.32 3.32 -21.76
CA GLU A 3 -4.16 1.89 -22.11
C GLU A 3 -2.72 1.38 -22.12
N ASN A 4 -1.71 2.26 -22.26
CA ASN A 4 -0.30 1.85 -22.28
C ASN A 4 0.33 1.72 -20.88
N LYS A 5 -0.29 2.26 -19.82
CA LYS A 5 0.23 2.10 -18.43
C LYS A 5 -0.05 0.71 -17.87
N LEU A 6 -1.12 0.06 -18.30
CA LEU A 6 -1.51 -1.29 -17.90
C LEU A 6 -0.66 -2.40 -18.54
N LYS A 7 0.27 -2.05 -19.44
CA LYS A 7 1.24 -2.99 -20.03
C LYS A 7 2.51 -3.18 -19.19
N ASN A 8 2.71 -2.39 -18.14
CA ASN A 8 3.84 -2.58 -17.24
C ASN A 8 3.57 -3.77 -16.31
N THR A 9 4.53 -4.67 -16.22
CA THR A 9 4.51 -5.77 -15.26
C THR A 9 4.58 -5.18 -13.85
N CYS A 10 3.47 -5.23 -13.11
CA CYS A 10 3.44 -4.87 -11.69
C CYS A 10 4.19 -5.94 -10.90
N LYS A 11 5.10 -5.50 -10.01
CA LYS A 11 5.82 -6.38 -9.10
C LYS A 11 5.34 -6.25 -7.65
N ALA A 12 4.89 -5.05 -7.28
CA ALA A 12 4.38 -4.76 -5.95
C ALA A 12 3.26 -3.72 -5.98
N VAL A 13 2.29 -3.92 -5.10
CA VAL A 13 1.26 -2.94 -4.74
C VAL A 13 1.46 -2.56 -3.29
N VAL A 14 1.79 -1.30 -3.01
CA VAL A 14 1.88 -0.77 -1.65
C VAL A 14 0.61 0.00 -1.34
N ILE A 15 -0.07 -0.36 -0.26
CA ILE A 15 -1.33 0.23 0.21
C ILE A 15 -1.06 0.91 1.54
N GLY A 16 -1.08 2.24 1.55
CA GLY A 16 -0.91 3.08 2.73
C GLY A 16 -2.24 3.59 3.26
N GLY A 17 -2.40 3.68 4.58
CA GLY A 17 -3.61 4.20 5.18
C GLY A 17 -3.53 4.47 6.69
N SER A 18 -4.62 4.97 7.26
CA SER A 18 -4.72 5.36 8.66
C SER A 18 -6.17 5.18 9.15
N ALA A 19 -6.74 6.19 9.80
CA ALA A 19 -8.13 6.18 10.30
C ALA A 19 -9.12 5.85 9.17
N GLY A 20 -9.84 4.73 9.32
CA GLY A 20 -10.85 4.22 8.38
C GLY A 20 -10.34 3.26 7.31
N SER A 21 -9.02 3.07 7.16
CA SER A 21 -8.49 2.16 6.13
C SER A 21 -8.78 0.70 6.40
N ILE A 22 -8.94 0.29 7.67
CA ILE A 22 -9.27 -1.11 8.00
C ILE A 22 -10.60 -1.51 7.36
N GLU A 23 -11.64 -0.66 7.42
CA GLU A 23 -12.93 -0.96 6.79
C GLU A 23 -12.83 -1.10 5.26
N VAL A 24 -11.96 -0.30 4.65
CA VAL A 24 -11.66 -0.38 3.21
C VAL A 24 -10.95 -1.70 2.89
N LEU A 25 -9.93 -2.08 3.68
CA LEU A 25 -9.21 -3.34 3.51
C LEU A 25 -10.10 -4.56 3.69
N LEU A 26 -11.02 -4.54 4.67
CA LEU A 26 -11.98 -5.63 4.89
C LEU A 26 -12.93 -5.86 3.71
N LYS A 27 -13.12 -4.85 2.84
CA LYS A 27 -13.88 -4.94 1.59
C LYS A 27 -12.97 -5.28 0.40
N LEU A 28 -11.77 -4.72 0.35
CA LEU A 28 -10.81 -4.91 -0.73
C LEU A 28 -10.25 -6.34 -0.78
N LEU A 29 -9.76 -6.85 0.34
CA LEU A 29 -9.07 -8.15 0.41
C LEU A 29 -9.89 -9.35 -0.10
N PRO A 30 -11.19 -9.51 0.20
CA PRO A 30 -11.99 -10.60 -0.36
C PRO A 30 -12.27 -10.44 -1.87
N ALA A 31 -12.10 -9.24 -2.42
CA ALA A 31 -12.30 -8.96 -3.84
C ALA A 31 -11.02 -9.16 -4.67
N LEU A 32 -9.88 -9.42 -4.05
CA LEU A 32 -8.63 -9.70 -4.75
C LEU A 32 -8.63 -11.12 -5.35
N SER A 33 -8.26 -11.22 -6.62
CA SER A 33 -8.19 -12.47 -7.36
C SER A 33 -6.90 -13.22 -7.01
N SER A 34 -7.02 -14.52 -6.75
CA SER A 34 -5.89 -15.42 -6.47
C SER A 34 -5.61 -16.34 -7.68
N PRO A 35 -4.34 -16.66 -7.99
CA PRO A 35 -3.11 -16.18 -7.34
C PRO A 35 -2.75 -14.74 -7.78
N LEU A 36 -2.02 -14.01 -6.92
CA LEU A 36 -1.42 -12.72 -7.28
C LEU A 36 -0.08 -12.92 -7.97
N SER A 37 0.16 -12.24 -9.09
CA SER A 37 1.47 -12.22 -9.79
C SER A 37 2.47 -11.22 -9.20
N PHE A 38 2.11 -10.54 -8.11
CA PHE A 38 2.87 -9.49 -7.42
C PHE A 38 2.70 -9.60 -5.90
N ALA A 39 3.53 -8.87 -5.15
CA ALA A 39 3.40 -8.74 -3.70
C ALA A 39 2.43 -7.60 -3.33
N VAL A 40 1.62 -7.77 -2.29
CA VAL A 40 0.79 -6.70 -1.72
C VAL A 40 1.34 -6.33 -0.35
N ILE A 41 1.65 -5.06 -0.13
CA ILE A 41 2.28 -4.55 1.09
C ILE A 41 1.34 -3.52 1.70
N ILE A 42 0.87 -3.77 2.91
CA ILE A 42 -0.09 -2.93 3.62
C ILE A 42 0.65 -2.22 4.76
N VAL A 43 0.57 -0.89 4.78
CA VAL A 43 1.16 -0.04 5.80
C VAL A 43 0.07 0.82 6.40
N LEU A 44 -0.13 0.69 7.71
CA LEU A 44 -1.18 1.43 8.42
C LEU A 44 -0.59 2.19 9.60
N HIS A 45 -1.04 3.43 9.78
CA HIS A 45 -0.88 4.10 11.08
C HIS A 45 -1.67 3.35 12.12
N ARG A 46 -0.97 2.64 13.00
CA ARG A 46 -1.57 1.93 14.13
C ARG A 46 -0.73 2.13 15.37
N LYS A 47 -1.39 2.23 16.52
CA LYS A 47 -0.71 2.19 17.81
C LYS A 47 -0.13 0.79 18.02
N ASN A 48 0.98 0.72 18.73
CA ASN A 48 1.50 -0.54 19.24
C ASN A 48 0.48 -1.15 20.21
N SER A 49 -0.29 -2.10 19.72
CA SER A 49 -1.06 -3.02 20.54
C SER A 49 -0.35 -4.37 20.48
N THR A 50 -0.12 -4.97 21.64
CA THR A 50 0.53 -6.28 21.82
C THR A 50 -0.19 -7.43 21.12
N ASP A 51 -1.37 -7.19 20.55
CA ASP A 51 -2.17 -8.20 19.87
C ASP A 51 -1.92 -8.19 18.37
N SER A 52 -1.46 -9.33 17.87
CA SER A 52 -1.51 -9.81 16.47
C SER A 52 -2.95 -9.94 15.92
N SER A 53 -3.90 -9.18 16.48
CA SER A 53 -5.31 -9.13 16.14
C SER A 53 -5.56 -8.69 14.70
N LEU A 54 -4.77 -7.74 14.17
CA LEU A 54 -5.05 -7.16 12.86
C LEU A 54 -4.71 -8.11 11.72
N VAL A 55 -3.54 -8.76 11.75
CA VAL A 55 -3.19 -9.76 10.72
C VAL A 55 -4.20 -10.91 10.71
N ASN A 56 -4.62 -11.38 11.89
CA ASN A 56 -5.64 -12.42 12.03
C ASN A 56 -7.00 -11.94 11.50
N LEU A 57 -7.42 -10.72 11.82
CA LEU A 57 -8.66 -10.12 11.32
C LEU A 57 -8.68 -10.07 9.78
N LEU A 58 -7.58 -9.62 9.18
CA LEU A 58 -7.47 -9.52 7.72
C LEU A 58 -7.38 -10.91 7.06
N ALA A 59 -6.71 -11.87 7.70
CA ALA A 59 -6.65 -13.26 7.24
C ALA A 59 -8.03 -13.92 7.13
N LEU A 60 -8.99 -13.56 8.00
CA LEU A 60 -10.36 -14.05 7.91
C LEU A 60 -11.12 -13.57 6.66
N LYS A 61 -10.58 -12.59 5.92
CA LYS A 61 -11.23 -11.98 4.76
C LYS A 61 -10.61 -12.37 3.42
N THR A 62 -9.56 -13.18 3.38
CA THR A 62 -8.91 -13.55 2.13
C THR A 62 -8.36 -14.97 2.17
N SER A 63 -8.28 -15.61 1.00
CA SER A 63 -7.58 -16.89 0.82
C SER A 63 -6.11 -16.72 0.49
N LEU A 64 -5.65 -15.49 0.23
CA LEU A 64 -4.25 -15.18 -0.02
C LEU A 64 -3.46 -15.28 1.29
N PRO A 65 -2.25 -15.86 1.28
CA PRO A 65 -1.36 -15.84 2.44
C PRO A 65 -1.13 -14.40 2.90
N ILE A 66 -1.48 -14.11 4.16
CA ILE A 66 -1.22 -12.82 4.79
C ILE A 66 -0.43 -13.03 6.08
N ARG A 67 0.58 -12.19 6.29
CA ARG A 67 1.38 -12.20 7.50
C ARG A 67 1.97 -10.83 7.81
N GLU A 68 2.39 -10.64 9.05
CA GLU A 68 3.22 -9.50 9.42
C GLU A 68 4.63 -9.70 8.84
N VAL A 69 5.29 -8.59 8.51
CA VAL A 69 6.67 -8.60 8.00
C VAL A 69 7.65 -8.88 9.13
N GLU A 70 8.61 -9.76 8.89
CA GLU A 70 9.82 -9.92 9.70
C GLU A 70 11.00 -9.25 9.00
N ASP A 71 12.00 -8.84 9.78
CA ASP A 71 13.20 -8.21 9.21
C ASP A 71 13.91 -9.17 8.25
N LYS A 72 14.35 -8.65 7.11
CA LYS A 72 15.01 -9.37 6.01
C LYS A 72 14.15 -10.42 5.29
N ASP A 73 12.83 -10.36 5.46
CA ASP A 73 11.92 -11.11 4.61
C ASP A 73 11.96 -10.65 3.15
N ALA A 74 11.86 -11.59 2.22
CA ALA A 74 11.65 -11.26 0.81
C ALA A 74 10.18 -10.97 0.51
N ALA A 75 9.92 -9.88 -0.22
CA ALA A 75 8.61 -9.51 -0.76
C ALA A 75 8.27 -10.39 -1.97
N LYS A 76 7.62 -11.52 -1.73
CA LYS A 76 7.32 -12.52 -2.77
C LYS A 76 5.94 -12.29 -3.40
N PRO A 77 5.80 -12.52 -4.72
CA PRO A 77 4.51 -12.59 -5.36
C PRO A 77 3.56 -13.60 -4.71
N GLY A 78 2.26 -13.33 -4.75
CA GLY A 78 1.24 -14.25 -4.23
C GLY A 78 0.93 -14.10 -2.74
N ALA A 79 1.56 -13.15 -2.05
CA ALA A 79 1.38 -12.93 -0.61
C ALA A 79 1.06 -11.46 -0.27
N ILE A 80 0.40 -11.29 0.88
CA ILE A 80 0.07 -10.01 1.48
C ILE A 80 0.93 -9.84 2.75
N TYR A 81 1.54 -8.67 2.87
CA TYR A 81 2.45 -8.33 3.95
C TYR A 81 1.90 -7.14 4.72
N LEU A 82 1.79 -7.26 6.03
CA LEU A 82 1.40 -6.15 6.91
C LEU A 82 2.64 -5.60 7.60
N ALA A 83 2.88 -4.29 7.49
CA ALA A 83 3.96 -3.63 8.22
C ALA A 83 3.74 -3.76 9.74
N PRO A 84 4.74 -4.17 10.54
CA PRO A 84 4.64 -4.20 11.99
C PRO A 84 4.38 -2.80 12.57
N ALA A 85 3.71 -2.75 13.72
CA ALA A 85 3.55 -1.49 14.45
C ALA A 85 4.92 -1.05 15.01
N ASP A 86 5.10 0.26 15.23
CA ASP A 86 6.31 0.82 15.84
C ASP A 86 7.64 0.55 15.10
N TYR A 87 7.59 0.15 13.82
CA TYR A 87 8.75 0.18 12.91
C TYR A 87 8.40 0.92 11.62
N HIS A 88 9.37 1.63 11.04
CA HIS A 88 9.31 2.01 9.64
C HIS A 88 9.58 0.75 8.81
N LEU A 89 8.70 0.48 7.83
CA LEU A 89 8.93 -0.57 6.85
C LEU A 89 9.64 0.03 5.64
N LEU A 90 10.85 -0.43 5.36
CA LEU A 90 11.57 -0.10 4.14
C LEU A 90 11.63 -1.32 3.23
N ILE A 91 11.78 -1.07 1.94
CA ILE A 91 12.13 -2.10 0.95
C ILE A 91 13.52 -1.79 0.42
N GLU A 92 14.45 -2.71 0.63
CA GLU A 92 15.82 -2.66 0.16
C GLU A 92 15.96 -3.36 -1.21
N LYS A 93 17.15 -3.24 -1.80
CA LYS A 93 17.52 -3.96 -3.03
C LYS A 93 17.24 -5.47 -2.88
N GLU A 94 17.00 -6.12 -4.02
CA GLU A 94 16.59 -7.52 -4.06
C GLU A 94 15.21 -7.79 -3.45
N GLU A 95 14.39 -6.74 -3.28
CA GLU A 95 12.99 -6.83 -2.86
C GLU A 95 12.87 -7.41 -1.42
N VAL A 96 13.76 -6.95 -0.53
CA VAL A 96 13.87 -7.41 0.86
C VAL A 96 13.33 -6.33 1.81
N PHE A 97 12.54 -6.73 2.81
CA PHE A 97 12.06 -5.82 3.85
C PHE A 97 13.15 -5.52 4.87
N ALA A 98 13.20 -4.26 5.31
CA ALA A 98 13.99 -3.83 6.45
C ALA A 98 13.11 -3.09 7.45
N LEU A 99 13.26 -3.43 8.73
CA LEU A 99 12.57 -2.76 9.82
C LEU A 99 13.49 -1.76 10.50
N ASP A 100 13.06 -0.50 10.54
CA ASP A 100 13.81 0.60 11.14
C ASP A 100 13.05 1.18 12.34
N ASP A 101 13.75 1.29 13.47
CA ASP A 101 13.23 1.78 14.75
C ASP A 101 13.65 3.23 15.04
N SER A 102 14.11 3.96 14.01
CA SER A 102 14.43 5.37 14.09
C SER A 102 13.23 6.27 14.47
N GLU A 103 13.53 7.55 14.73
CA GLU A 103 12.55 8.53 15.20
C GLU A 103 11.32 8.64 14.28
N LYS A 104 10.16 8.93 14.89
CA LYS A 104 8.90 9.06 14.16
C LYS A 104 8.97 10.15 13.09
N ILE A 105 8.55 9.81 11.88
CA ILE A 105 8.37 10.76 10.78
C ILE A 105 6.90 11.15 10.70
N ASN A 106 6.61 12.45 10.62
CA ASN A 106 5.25 12.99 10.64
C ASN A 106 4.40 12.48 11.84
N TYR A 107 5.05 12.30 12.99
CA TYR A 107 4.47 11.75 14.23
C TYR A 107 4.01 10.27 14.15
N SER A 108 4.35 9.56 13.07
CA SER A 108 3.96 8.16 12.86
C SER A 108 5.15 7.23 12.65
N ARG A 109 4.99 6.00 13.13
CA ARG A 109 5.86 4.85 12.86
C ARG A 109 4.98 3.59 12.85
N PRO A 110 4.68 3.01 11.68
CA PRO A 110 5.26 3.31 10.36
C PRO A 110 4.83 4.66 9.76
N SER A 111 5.71 5.26 8.96
CA SER A 111 5.39 6.36 8.04
C SER A 111 5.14 5.79 6.64
N LEU A 112 4.07 6.27 6.01
CA LEU A 112 3.69 5.86 4.65
C LEU A 112 4.66 6.44 3.63
N ASP A 113 5.09 7.70 3.80
CA ASP A 113 6.08 8.34 2.95
C ASP A 113 7.35 7.49 2.84
N VAL A 114 7.93 7.08 3.97
CA VAL A 114 9.15 6.24 4.00
C VAL A 114 8.99 4.93 3.23
N THR A 115 7.85 4.26 3.40
CA THR A 115 7.63 2.98 2.71
C THR A 115 7.45 3.20 1.21
N PHE A 116 6.70 4.22 0.80
CA PHE A 116 6.51 4.53 -0.62
C PHE A 116 7.80 5.00 -1.30
N GLU A 117 8.63 5.80 -0.63
CA GLU A 117 9.93 6.26 -1.15
C GLU A 117 10.88 5.09 -1.39
N SER A 118 11.10 4.25 -0.38
CA SER A 118 11.97 3.07 -0.52
C SER A 118 11.41 2.06 -1.55
N ALA A 119 10.10 1.83 -1.57
CA ALA A 119 9.47 1.00 -2.60
C ALA A 119 9.71 1.57 -4.01
N ALA A 120 9.60 2.89 -4.18
CA ALA A 120 9.77 3.55 -5.48
C ALA A 120 11.18 3.37 -6.02
N ASP A 121 12.20 3.45 -5.15
CA ASP A 121 13.60 3.27 -5.52
C ASP A 121 13.90 1.83 -5.95
N VAL A 122 13.19 0.83 -5.40
CA VAL A 122 13.41 -0.59 -5.74
C VAL A 122 12.60 -1.03 -6.95
N TYR A 123 11.31 -0.70 -6.99
CA TYR A 123 10.39 -1.22 -8.00
C TYR A 123 10.22 -0.31 -9.22
N GLY A 124 10.55 0.98 -9.12
CA GLY A 124 10.45 1.93 -10.21
C GLY A 124 9.06 1.93 -10.87
N SER A 125 9.03 1.75 -12.19
CA SER A 125 7.80 1.72 -12.99
C SER A 125 6.92 0.48 -12.81
N SER A 126 7.37 -0.49 -12.02
CA SER A 126 6.62 -1.71 -11.66
C SER A 126 5.89 -1.58 -10.31
N LEU A 127 5.94 -0.40 -9.67
CA LEU A 127 5.24 -0.11 -8.43
C LEU A 127 3.86 0.49 -8.67
N VAL A 128 2.90 0.06 -7.86
CA VAL A 128 1.63 0.75 -7.67
C VAL A 128 1.55 1.22 -6.21
N GLY A 129 1.40 2.52 -6.00
CA GLY A 129 1.14 3.11 -4.68
C GLY A 129 -0.33 3.50 -4.53
N ILE A 130 -1.00 3.01 -3.49
CA ILE A 130 -2.41 3.29 -3.21
C ILE A 130 -2.52 3.95 -1.84
N LEU A 131 -3.09 5.15 -1.77
CA LEU A 131 -3.32 5.85 -0.51
C LEU A 131 -4.81 5.86 -0.16
N LEU A 132 -5.12 5.33 1.02
CA LEU A 132 -6.47 5.19 1.56
C LEU A 132 -6.82 6.32 2.54
N SER A 133 -7.99 6.20 3.16
CA SER A 133 -8.50 7.04 4.25
C SER A 133 -7.47 7.34 5.35
N GLY A 134 -7.45 8.58 5.85
CA GLY A 134 -6.56 8.99 6.92
C GLY A 134 -6.70 10.46 7.31
N ALA A 135 -6.16 10.79 8.49
CA ALA A 135 -6.38 12.08 9.15
C ALA A 135 -5.19 13.06 9.06
N ASN A 136 -4.14 12.73 8.30
CA ASN A 136 -2.96 13.58 8.09
C ASN A 136 -2.47 13.49 6.63
N ALA A 137 -1.38 14.16 6.29
CA ALA A 137 -0.86 14.24 4.91
C ALA A 137 0.20 13.17 4.56
N ASP A 138 0.54 12.26 5.49
CA ASP A 138 1.56 11.23 5.28
C ASP A 138 1.18 10.31 4.10
N GLY A 139 2.18 9.95 3.31
CA GLY A 139 2.03 9.20 2.07
C GLY A 139 2.02 10.09 0.82
N THR A 140 1.75 11.39 0.95
CA THR A 140 1.70 12.32 -0.19
C THR A 140 3.08 12.53 -0.82
N ALA A 141 4.13 12.71 -0.02
CA ALA A 141 5.49 12.88 -0.52
C ALA A 141 6.01 11.56 -1.13
N GLY A 142 5.69 10.44 -0.48
CA GLY A 142 5.97 9.11 -0.96
C GLY A 142 5.32 8.80 -2.29
N LEU A 143 4.03 9.10 -2.49
CA LEU A 143 3.37 8.95 -3.79
C LEU A 143 4.03 9.82 -4.87
N ASN A 144 4.48 11.03 -4.55
CA ASN A 144 5.26 11.83 -5.50
C ASN A 144 6.58 11.13 -5.90
N ALA A 145 7.26 10.46 -4.96
CA ALA A 145 8.44 9.65 -5.26
C ALA A 145 8.10 8.44 -6.14
N VAL A 146 7.01 7.72 -5.85
CA VAL A 146 6.49 6.63 -6.71
C VAL A 146 6.27 7.14 -8.12
N LYS A 147 5.63 8.31 -8.26
CA LYS A 147 5.37 8.90 -9.57
C LYS A 147 6.64 9.27 -10.32
N LYS A 148 7.58 9.92 -9.64
CA LYS A 148 8.85 10.37 -10.21
C LYS A 148 9.65 9.19 -10.76
N ASN A 149 9.56 8.04 -10.11
CA ASN A 149 10.19 6.78 -10.53
C ASN A 149 9.36 5.99 -11.59
N GLY A 150 8.27 6.57 -12.10
CA GLY A 150 7.47 6.00 -13.18
C GLY A 150 6.39 5.01 -12.74
N GLY A 151 6.18 4.85 -11.43
CA GLY A 151 5.11 4.04 -10.86
C GLY A 151 3.73 4.67 -11.06
N ILE A 152 2.70 3.90 -10.73
CA ILE A 152 1.30 4.34 -10.79
C ILE A 152 0.84 4.72 -9.38
N ILE A 153 0.15 5.84 -9.25
CA ILE A 153 -0.36 6.32 -7.95
C ILE A 153 -1.87 6.49 -7.94
N VAL A 154 -2.52 5.93 -6.92
CA VAL A 154 -3.96 5.90 -6.74
C VAL A 154 -4.31 6.51 -5.39
N ALA A 155 -5.34 7.35 -5.36
CA ALA A 155 -5.94 7.81 -4.11
C ALA A 155 -7.37 7.26 -3.99
N GLN A 156 -7.77 6.91 -2.77
CA GLN A 156 -9.17 6.63 -2.48
C GLN A 156 -10.03 7.87 -2.75
N LYS A 157 -11.21 7.70 -3.36
CA LYS A 157 -12.25 8.74 -3.49
C LYS A 157 -12.54 9.33 -2.09
N PRO A 158 -12.29 10.63 -1.87
CA PRO A 158 -12.51 11.27 -0.56
C PRO A 158 -13.91 11.07 0.01
N GLU A 159 -14.92 10.97 -0.85
CA GLU A 159 -16.33 10.79 -0.48
C GLU A 159 -16.62 9.41 0.13
N THR A 160 -15.77 8.43 -0.16
CA THR A 160 -15.87 7.06 0.37
C THR A 160 -14.94 6.81 1.56
N ALA A 161 -14.09 7.79 1.89
CA ALA A 161 -13.15 7.71 2.99
C ALA A 161 -13.81 8.17 4.29
N GLN A 162 -13.69 7.38 5.36
CA GLN A 162 -14.16 7.80 6.69
C GLN A 162 -13.38 9.03 7.19
N SER A 163 -12.09 9.12 6.85
CA SER A 163 -11.25 10.29 7.05
C SER A 163 -10.68 10.71 5.70
N SER A 164 -11.26 11.75 5.12
CA SER A 164 -10.97 12.18 3.76
C SER A 164 -9.74 13.07 3.63
N PHE A 165 -9.14 13.52 4.74
CA PHE A 165 -8.05 14.48 4.72
C PHE A 165 -6.83 13.95 3.96
N MET A 166 -6.36 12.74 4.27
CA MET A 166 -5.21 12.10 3.63
C MET A 166 -5.36 11.96 2.10
N PRO A 167 -6.43 11.33 1.57
CA PRO A 167 -6.61 11.26 0.12
C PRO A 167 -6.78 12.65 -0.53
N GLN A 168 -7.43 13.61 0.14
CA GLN A 168 -7.52 14.99 -0.36
C GLN A 168 -6.16 15.65 -0.49
N GLN A 169 -5.27 15.48 0.50
CA GLN A 169 -3.91 16.02 0.44
C GLN A 169 -3.11 15.41 -0.72
N ALA A 170 -3.25 14.10 -0.95
CA ALA A 170 -2.60 13.45 -2.08
C ALA A 170 -3.13 13.97 -3.44
N ILE A 171 -4.45 14.14 -3.59
CA ILE A 171 -5.05 14.66 -4.83
C ILE A 171 -4.61 16.11 -5.11
N LEU A 172 -4.46 16.94 -4.07
CA LEU A 172 -4.06 18.34 -4.23
C LEU A 172 -2.57 18.51 -4.56
N ASN A 173 -1.72 17.64 -4.03
CA ASN A 173 -0.27 17.84 -4.02
C ASN A 173 0.55 16.78 -4.77
N ALA A 174 -0.10 15.75 -5.32
CA ALA A 174 0.53 14.75 -6.18
C ALA A 174 -0.26 14.58 -7.49
N PRO A 175 0.41 14.28 -8.61
CA PRO A 175 -0.25 14.04 -9.90
C PRO A 175 -0.87 12.63 -9.95
N ILE A 176 -1.91 12.43 -9.12
CA ILE A 176 -2.65 11.17 -8.98
C ILE A 176 -3.13 10.66 -10.34
N ASP A 177 -2.87 9.39 -10.64
CA ASP A 177 -3.29 8.77 -11.89
C ASP A 177 -4.77 8.40 -11.86
N PHE A 178 -5.23 7.90 -10.72
CA PHE A 178 -6.59 7.41 -10.55
C PHE A 178 -7.14 7.76 -9.16
N ILE A 179 -8.41 8.16 -9.13
CA ILE A 179 -9.16 8.41 -7.89
C ILE A 179 -10.30 7.40 -7.87
N PHE A 180 -10.22 6.42 -6.98
CA PHE A 180 -11.08 5.24 -7.01
C PHE A 180 -11.77 4.97 -5.67
N ASP A 181 -13.00 4.47 -5.71
CA ASP A 181 -13.59 3.79 -4.56
C ASP A 181 -13.01 2.37 -4.39
N VAL A 182 -13.43 1.67 -3.33
CA VAL A 182 -12.86 0.36 -3.01
C VAL A 182 -13.12 -0.72 -4.08
N ASP A 183 -14.26 -0.66 -4.76
CA ASP A 183 -14.62 -1.63 -5.78
C ASP A 183 -13.79 -1.40 -7.05
N GLU A 184 -13.62 -0.13 -7.43
CA GLU A 184 -12.72 0.27 -8.51
C GLU A 184 -11.24 -0.07 -8.19
N ILE A 185 -10.79 0.13 -6.94
CA ILE A 185 -9.46 -0.29 -6.49
C ILE A 185 -9.29 -1.80 -6.65
N ALA A 186 -10.28 -2.60 -6.26
CA ALA A 186 -10.22 -4.06 -6.40
C ALA A 186 -10.09 -4.50 -7.86
N VAL A 187 -10.93 -3.94 -8.74
CA VAL A 187 -10.86 -4.20 -10.19
C VAL A 187 -9.51 -3.78 -10.76
N PHE A 188 -9.01 -2.61 -10.34
CA PHE A 188 -7.72 -2.08 -10.78
C PHE A 188 -6.55 -2.97 -10.35
N VAL A 189 -6.50 -3.38 -9.08
CA VAL A 189 -5.45 -4.29 -8.57
C VAL A 189 -5.50 -5.63 -9.29
N ASN A 190 -6.70 -6.19 -9.49
CA ASN A 190 -6.87 -7.45 -10.22
C ASN A 190 -6.44 -7.38 -11.68
N SER A 191 -6.47 -6.19 -12.31
CA SER A 191 -6.08 -6.02 -13.70
C SER A 191 -4.58 -6.28 -13.96
N PHE A 192 -3.75 -6.22 -12.91
CA PHE A 192 -2.32 -6.54 -12.99
C PHE A 192 -2.01 -8.04 -12.92
N ASN A 193 -2.98 -8.87 -12.54
CA ASN A 193 -2.81 -10.31 -12.64
C ASN A 193 -2.74 -10.67 -14.12
N THR A 194 -1.56 -11.08 -14.58
CA THR A 194 -1.41 -11.67 -15.90
C THR A 194 -2.32 -12.89 -15.98
N LYS A 195 -3.26 -12.88 -16.93
CA LYS A 195 -3.94 -14.13 -17.34
C LYS A 195 -2.84 -15.09 -17.79
N ALA A 196 -2.72 -16.21 -17.09
CA ALA A 196 -1.91 -17.34 -17.54
C ALA A 196 -2.37 -17.79 -18.94
#